data_AF-E3NNQ7-F1
#
_entry.id   AF-E3NNQ7-F1
#
_cell.length_a   1.000
_cell.length_b   1.000
_cell.length_c   1.000
_cell.angle_alpha   90.00
_cell.angle_beta   90.00
_cell.angle_gamma   90.00
#
_symmetry.space_group_name_H-M   'P 1'
#
loop_
_entity.id
_entity.type
_entity.pdbx_description
1 polymer ?
#
loop_
_entity_poly.entity_id
_entity_poly.type
_entity_poly.pdbx_seq_one_letter_code
_entity_poly.pdbx_strand_id
1 'polypeptide(L)'
;MMKIFGKVLDADLNEGVLKPNAECVEECYQQSKCILVFMNSEEQCLSFYFNLTEKLTVVETAKTDNLFVAFKTQFLLSQCPAYEAMDLSLTVAGESIPWIKNGNEYLFKKCVYDWKMVPRENNMTVCMQTFEIEATSYEEAQTICEGKTIPCKITGVQSTISESGVACGYWLL
;
A
#
# COMPACT_ATOMS: atom_id res chain seq x y z
N MET A 1 16.84 -0.35 -0.62
CA MET A 1 15.77 -1.06 0.12
C MET A 1 16.21 -1.21 1.57
N MET A 2 15.31 -1.03 2.54
CA MET A 2 15.62 -1.17 3.97
C MET A 2 15.33 -2.60 4.42
N LYS A 3 16.36 -3.33 4.87
CA LYS A 3 16.22 -4.73 5.32
C LYS A 3 16.12 -4.83 6.84
N ILE A 4 15.20 -5.64 7.32
CA ILE A 4 15.01 -5.98 8.74
C ILE A 4 14.88 -7.49 8.93
N PHE A 5 14.99 -7.95 10.18
CA PHE A 5 14.49 -9.26 10.57
C PHE A 5 12.97 -9.15 10.73
N GLY A 6 12.24 -9.89 9.91
CA GLY A 6 10.79 -9.82 9.93
C GLY A 6 10.15 -10.89 9.06
N LYS A 7 8.84 -11.01 9.20
CA LYS A 7 8.00 -11.89 8.39
C LYS A 7 6.73 -11.19 7.94
N VAL A 8 6.18 -11.62 6.82
CA VAL A 8 4.83 -11.23 6.37
C VAL A 8 3.84 -12.25 6.94
N LEU A 9 2.82 -11.82 7.68
CA LEU A 9 1.95 -12.75 8.44
C LEU A 9 1.14 -13.72 7.58
N ASP A 10 0.62 -13.23 6.45
CA ASP A 10 -0.30 -13.98 5.59
C ASP A 10 0.39 -14.53 4.33
N ALA A 11 1.72 -14.71 4.37
CA ALA A 11 2.50 -15.17 3.23
C ALA A 11 3.29 -16.44 3.53
N ASP A 12 3.29 -17.37 2.57
CA ASP A 12 4.11 -18.58 2.60
C ASP A 12 5.36 -18.41 1.72
N LEU A 13 6.55 -18.46 2.33
CA LEU A 13 7.81 -18.38 1.59
C LEU A 13 8.05 -19.56 0.65
N ASN A 14 7.35 -20.68 0.84
CA ASN A 14 7.44 -21.81 -0.07
C ASN A 14 6.86 -21.50 -1.46
N GLU A 15 6.03 -20.47 -1.57
CA GLU A 15 5.56 -19.92 -2.86
C GLU A 15 6.60 -19.00 -3.52
N GLY A 16 7.68 -18.69 -2.79
CA GLY A 16 8.79 -17.89 -3.28
C GLY A 16 9.68 -18.63 -4.28
N VAL A 17 10.44 -17.86 -5.05
CA VAL A 17 11.41 -18.39 -6.01
C VAL A 17 12.74 -18.59 -5.29
N LEU A 18 13.43 -19.70 -5.56
CA LEU A 18 14.79 -19.93 -5.08
C LEU A 18 15.76 -19.01 -5.83
N LYS A 19 16.28 -18.00 -5.13
CA LYS A 19 17.13 -16.95 -5.70
C LYS A 19 17.96 -16.26 -4.62
N PRO A 20 19.25 -15.93 -4.87
CA PRO A 20 20.08 -15.22 -3.91
C PRO A 20 19.39 -13.96 -3.37
N ASN A 21 19.41 -13.78 -2.05
CA ASN A 21 18.73 -12.67 -1.39
C ASN A 21 19.16 -11.28 -1.92
N ALA A 22 20.43 -11.14 -2.33
CA ALA A 22 20.92 -9.90 -2.92
C ALA A 22 20.27 -9.61 -4.29
N GLU A 23 20.10 -10.64 -5.12
CA GLU A 23 19.44 -10.53 -6.42
C GLU A 23 17.95 -10.23 -6.26
N CYS A 24 17.28 -10.92 -5.33
CA CYS A 24 15.88 -10.66 -4.97
C CYS A 24 15.62 -9.19 -4.60
N VAL A 25 16.50 -8.62 -3.76
CA VAL A 25 16.40 -7.21 -3.34
C VAL A 25 16.66 -6.26 -4.50
N GLU A 26 17.67 -6.53 -5.32
CA GLU A 26 18.04 -5.68 -6.46
C GLU A 26 16.94 -5.66 -7.53
N GLU A 27 16.36 -6.81 -7.88
CA GLU A 27 15.27 -6.88 -8.84
C GLU A 27 14.05 -6.09 -8.37
N CYS A 28 13.66 -6.23 -7.11
CA CYS A 28 12.56 -5.44 -6.56
C CYS A 28 12.89 -3.94 -6.53
N TYR A 29 14.14 -3.57 -6.27
CA TYR A 29 14.56 -2.17 -6.31
C TYR A 29 14.40 -1.58 -7.72
N GLN A 30 14.77 -2.31 -8.77
CA GLN A 30 14.66 -1.87 -10.16
C GLN A 30 13.20 -1.82 -10.66
N GLN A 31 12.33 -2.71 -10.17
CA GLN A 31 10.93 -2.75 -10.59
C GLN A 31 10.08 -1.66 -9.93
N SER A 32 9.51 -0.75 -10.72
CA SER A 32 8.75 0.41 -10.21
C SER A 32 7.56 0.04 -9.31
N LYS A 33 6.93 -1.11 -9.54
CA LYS A 33 5.76 -1.58 -8.78
C LYS A 33 6.10 -2.52 -7.63
N CYS A 34 7.33 -3.01 -7.50
CA CYS A 34 7.68 -3.84 -6.35
C CYS A 34 7.79 -2.98 -5.10
N ILE A 35 7.20 -3.41 -4.00
CA ILE A 35 7.10 -2.61 -2.76
C ILE A 35 7.83 -3.24 -1.58
N LEU A 36 7.98 -4.57 -1.59
CA LEU A 36 8.56 -5.33 -0.50
C LEU A 36 9.03 -6.69 -1.00
N VAL A 37 10.09 -7.23 -0.41
CA VAL A 37 10.47 -8.64 -0.55
C VAL A 37 10.54 -9.32 0.81
N PHE A 38 10.04 -10.55 0.88
CA PHE A 38 10.14 -11.46 2.01
C PHE A 38 11.09 -12.60 1.63
N MET A 39 12.07 -12.89 2.49
CA MET A 39 13.15 -13.82 2.21
C MET A 39 13.53 -14.64 3.45
N ASN A 40 14.27 -15.73 3.25
CA ASN A 40 14.91 -16.49 4.34
C ASN A 40 16.39 -16.83 4.04
N SER A 41 17.04 -17.53 4.96
CA SER A 41 18.43 -18.01 4.79
C SER A 41 18.59 -19.11 3.74
N GLU A 42 17.50 -19.76 3.34
CA GLU A 42 17.47 -20.78 2.29
C GLU A 42 17.32 -20.16 0.89
N GLU A 43 17.40 -18.83 0.80
CA GLU A 43 17.28 -18.07 -0.46
C GLU A 43 15.92 -18.25 -1.15
N GLN A 44 14.87 -18.56 -0.39
CA GLN A 44 13.51 -18.37 -0.89
C GLN A 44 13.20 -16.86 -0.90
N CYS A 45 12.70 -16.37 -2.04
CA CYS A 45 12.40 -14.96 -2.28
C CYS A 45 10.95 -14.80 -2.75
N LEU A 46 10.16 -14.04 -2.01
CA LEU A 46 8.80 -13.68 -2.35
C LEU A 46 8.66 -12.17 -2.51
N SER A 47 8.27 -11.71 -3.69
CA SER A 47 8.11 -10.29 -4.02
C SER A 47 6.66 -9.85 -3.95
N PHE A 48 6.41 -8.69 -3.35
CA PHE A 48 5.10 -8.07 -3.27
C PHE A 48 5.04 -6.85 -4.16
N TYR A 49 3.96 -6.74 -4.93
CA TYR A 49 3.79 -5.71 -5.93
C TYR A 49 2.58 -4.84 -5.62
N PHE A 50 2.77 -3.53 -5.76
CA PHE A 50 1.76 -2.51 -5.47
C PHE A 50 0.39 -2.81 -6.11
N ASN A 51 0.37 -3.26 -7.36
CA ASN A 51 -0.86 -3.51 -8.11
C ASN A 51 -1.64 -4.76 -7.64
N LEU A 52 -0.98 -5.69 -6.94
CA LEU A 52 -1.58 -6.95 -6.49
C LEU A 52 -1.84 -6.98 -4.99
N THR A 53 -1.40 -5.94 -4.28
CA THR A 53 -1.33 -5.95 -2.82
C THR A 53 -2.12 -4.78 -2.26
N GLU A 54 -3.24 -5.09 -1.60
CA GLU A 54 -4.08 -4.09 -0.94
C GLU A 54 -3.72 -3.90 0.54
N LYS A 55 -3.26 -4.97 1.18
CA LYS A 55 -2.86 -5.00 2.58
C LYS A 55 -1.67 -5.92 2.77
N LEU A 56 -0.71 -5.50 3.60
CA LEU A 56 0.33 -6.39 4.16
C LEU A 56 0.54 -6.05 5.62
N THR A 57 0.77 -7.10 6.41
CA THR A 57 1.26 -6.97 7.78
C THR A 57 2.62 -7.63 7.88
N VAL A 58 3.63 -6.82 8.20
CA VAL A 58 4.98 -7.30 8.52
C VAL A 58 5.17 -7.24 10.03
N VAL A 59 5.75 -8.27 10.62
CA VAL A 59 6.10 -8.30 12.05
C VAL A 59 7.61 -8.49 12.18
N GLU A 60 8.24 -7.70 13.04
CA GLU A 60 9.65 -7.88 13.39
C GLU A 60 9.86 -9.25 14.06
N THR A 61 10.93 -9.94 13.68
CA THR A 61 11.25 -11.28 14.19
C THR A 61 12.61 -11.31 14.86
N ALA A 62 12.91 -12.38 15.59
CA ALA A 62 14.24 -12.55 16.15
C ALA A 62 15.24 -12.88 15.03
N LYS A 63 16.52 -12.52 15.24
CA LYS A 63 17.60 -12.87 14.32
C LYS A 63 17.74 -14.39 14.11
N THR A 64 17.40 -15.17 15.12
CA THR A 64 17.44 -16.65 15.10
C THR A 64 16.42 -17.26 14.15
N ASP A 65 15.37 -16.52 13.79
CA ASP A 65 14.31 -17.02 12.91
C ASP A 65 14.79 -17.05 11.45
N ASN A 66 15.90 -16.38 11.12
CA ASN A 66 16.49 -16.31 9.79
C ASN A 66 15.50 -15.85 8.70
N LEU A 67 14.50 -15.06 9.09
CA LEU A 67 13.51 -14.44 8.23
C LEU A 67 13.86 -12.97 8.02
N PHE A 68 13.75 -12.51 6.78
CA PHE A 68 14.12 -11.18 6.40
C PHE A 68 13.05 -10.52 5.56
N VAL A 69 12.80 -9.25 5.81
CA VAL A 69 11.95 -8.42 4.96
C VAL A 69 12.75 -7.22 4.50
N ALA A 70 12.64 -6.85 3.23
CA ALA A 70 13.22 -5.62 2.73
C ALA A 70 12.14 -4.71 2.12
N PHE A 71 11.96 -3.55 2.73
CA PHE A 71 11.03 -2.51 2.30
C PHE A 71 11.67 -1.68 1.18
N LYS A 72 10.88 -1.37 0.16
CA LYS A 72 11.26 -0.32 -0.78
C LYS A 72 11.04 1.04 -0.13
N THR A 73 12.05 1.90 -0.22
CA THR A 73 12.09 3.22 0.42
C THR A 73 12.55 4.27 -0.59
N GLN A 74 12.28 5.54 -0.30
CA GLN A 74 12.57 6.66 -1.19
C GLN A 74 13.86 7.42 -0.84
N PHE A 75 14.70 6.86 0.02
CA PHE A 75 15.92 7.56 0.45
C PHE A 75 16.89 7.72 -0.72
N LEU A 76 17.35 8.96 -0.92
CA LEU A 76 18.52 9.22 -1.76
C LEU A 76 19.71 8.52 -1.11
N LEU A 77 20.47 7.74 -1.89
CA LEU A 77 21.64 6.98 -1.44
C LEU A 77 22.69 7.84 -0.70
N SER A 78 22.64 9.17 -0.85
CA SER A 78 23.51 10.12 -0.15
C SER A 78 23.14 10.35 1.31
N GLN A 79 21.98 9.88 1.76
CA GLN A 79 21.53 9.98 3.15
C GLN A 79 21.27 8.57 3.66
N CYS A 80 22.09 8.11 4.60
CA CYS A 80 21.86 6.88 5.37
C CYS A 80 21.25 7.28 6.73
N PRO A 81 19.93 7.54 6.80
CA PRO A 81 19.27 7.90 8.05
C PRO A 81 19.38 6.77 9.08
N ALA A 82 19.38 7.15 10.36
CA ALA A 82 19.26 6.20 11.44
C ALA A 82 17.91 5.45 11.35
N TYR A 83 17.88 4.19 11.81
CA TYR A 83 16.69 3.34 11.75
C TYR A 83 15.43 4.00 12.34
N GLU A 84 15.58 4.64 13.49
CA GLU A 84 14.48 5.33 14.20
C GLU A 84 13.98 6.59 13.49
N ALA A 85 14.73 7.12 12.53
CA ALA A 85 14.39 8.33 11.77
C ALA A 85 13.90 8.02 10.35
N MET A 86 13.73 6.73 10.00
CA MET A 86 13.27 6.35 8.68
C MET A 86 11.75 6.34 8.58
N ASP A 87 11.20 7.34 7.89
CA ASP A 87 9.82 7.28 7.40
C ASP A 87 9.73 6.29 6.24
N LEU A 88 9.02 5.19 6.47
CA LEU A 88 8.76 4.18 5.45
C LEU A 88 7.56 4.63 4.62
N SER A 89 7.81 5.23 3.46
CA SER A 89 6.78 5.52 2.48
C SER A 89 7.16 4.99 1.09
N LEU A 90 6.14 4.53 0.37
CA LEU A 90 6.24 4.05 -1.01
C LEU A 90 5.66 5.12 -1.93
N THR A 91 6.39 5.54 -2.96
CA THR A 91 5.83 6.38 -4.01
C THR A 91 5.64 5.53 -5.25
N VAL A 92 4.37 5.33 -5.61
CA VAL A 92 3.98 4.64 -6.83
C VAL A 92 3.06 5.56 -7.61
N ALA A 93 3.37 5.79 -8.89
CA ALA A 93 2.60 6.68 -9.77
C ALA A 93 2.37 8.11 -9.23
N GLY A 94 3.27 8.63 -8.39
CA GLY A 94 3.19 9.97 -7.81
C GLY A 94 2.40 10.09 -6.51
N GLU A 95 1.80 9.00 -6.02
CA GLU A 95 1.16 8.95 -4.70
C GLU A 95 2.11 8.33 -3.67
N SER A 96 2.27 8.99 -2.51
CA SER A 96 3.07 8.49 -1.39
C SER A 96 2.17 7.77 -0.39
N ILE A 97 2.38 6.46 -0.21
CA ILE A 97 1.62 5.61 0.70
C ILE A 97 2.55 5.18 1.85
N PRO A 98 2.24 5.57 3.09
CA PRO A 98 3.08 5.24 4.24
C PRO A 98 2.87 3.79 4.69
N TRP A 99 3.93 3.18 5.22
CA TRP A 99 3.83 2.07 6.15
C TRP A 99 3.53 2.61 7.54
N ILE A 100 2.51 2.06 8.18
CA ILE A 100 2.11 2.44 9.53
C ILE A 100 2.82 1.51 10.51
N LYS A 101 3.75 2.06 11.31
CA LYS A 101 4.44 1.30 12.36
C LYS A 101 3.63 1.33 13.65
N ASN A 102 3.27 0.15 14.17
CA ASN A 102 2.57 -0.05 15.43
C ASN A 102 3.39 -1.02 16.31
N GLY A 103 4.27 -0.48 17.14
CA GLY A 103 5.21 -1.28 17.92
C GLY A 103 6.15 -2.07 17.00
N ASN A 104 6.01 -3.40 17.00
CA ASN A 104 6.83 -4.32 16.22
C ASN A 104 6.17 -4.71 14.87
N GLU A 105 5.03 -4.09 14.53
CA GLU A 105 4.31 -4.38 13.30
C GLU A 105 4.40 -3.20 12.32
N TYR A 106 4.51 -3.50 11.04
CA TYR A 106 4.37 -2.55 9.95
C TYR A 106 3.17 -2.95 9.10
N LEU A 107 2.20 -2.04 8.99
CA LEU A 107 1.00 -2.22 8.19
C LEU A 107 1.12 -1.40 6.92
N PHE A 108 1.03 -2.06 5.78
CA PHE A 108 0.75 -1.41 4.50
C PHE A 108 -0.71 -1.61 4.18
N LYS A 109 -1.38 -0.52 3.79
CA LYS A 109 -2.74 -0.58 3.32
C LYS A 109 -2.96 0.48 2.23
N LYS A 110 -3.57 0.07 1.13
CA LYS A 110 -4.01 0.96 0.06
C LYS A 110 -5.49 0.80 -0.22
N CYS A 111 -6.05 1.73 -0.98
CA CYS A 111 -7.39 1.58 -1.51
C CYS A 111 -7.48 0.46 -2.55
N VAL A 112 -8.70 -0.04 -2.73
CA VAL A 112 -9.00 -1.07 -3.71
C VAL A 112 -8.85 -0.46 -5.12
N TYR A 113 -8.28 -1.21 -6.05
CA TYR A 113 -7.94 -0.73 -7.40
C TYR A 113 -7.11 0.58 -7.37
N ASP A 114 -7.49 1.55 -8.20
CA ASP A 114 -6.87 2.86 -8.39
C ASP A 114 -7.63 3.97 -7.65
N TRP A 115 -8.40 3.63 -6.61
CA TRP A 115 -9.05 4.62 -5.77
C TRP A 115 -8.00 5.44 -5.01
N LYS A 116 -8.20 6.74 -4.91
CA LYS A 116 -7.23 7.64 -4.30
C LYS A 116 -7.33 7.62 -2.78
N MET A 117 -6.18 7.55 -2.11
CA MET A 117 -6.09 7.74 -0.66
C MET A 117 -6.09 9.23 -0.33
N VAL A 118 -7.15 9.68 0.36
CA VAL A 118 -7.29 11.08 0.79
C VAL A 118 -7.21 11.14 2.32
N PRO A 119 -6.12 11.67 2.89
CA PRO A 119 -6.04 11.86 4.33
C PRO A 119 -7.06 12.92 4.79
N ARG A 120 -7.65 12.68 5.95
CA ARG A 120 -8.58 13.57 6.65
C ARG A 120 -8.03 13.87 8.06
N GLU A 121 -8.71 14.75 8.77
CA GLU A 121 -8.42 15.00 10.19
C GLU A 121 -8.49 13.70 11.02
N ASN A 122 -7.78 13.66 12.15
CA ASN A 122 -7.70 12.53 13.07
C ASN A 122 -7.09 11.24 12.49
N ASN A 123 -6.11 11.35 11.59
CA ASN A 123 -5.43 10.21 10.95
C ASN A 123 -6.37 9.27 10.18
N MET A 124 -7.56 9.72 9.82
CA MET A 124 -8.48 8.93 9.02
C MET A 124 -8.13 9.06 7.54
N THR A 125 -8.11 7.96 6.80
CA THR A 125 -7.94 7.99 5.34
C THR A 125 -9.22 7.55 4.66
N VAL A 126 -9.68 8.33 3.67
CA VAL A 126 -10.82 8.00 2.83
C VAL A 126 -10.30 7.52 1.48
N CYS A 127 -10.78 6.37 1.03
CA CYS A 127 -10.62 5.94 -0.35
C CYS A 127 -11.70 6.57 -1.20
N MET A 128 -11.32 7.33 -2.21
CA MET A 128 -12.25 8.09 -3.05
C MET A 128 -12.06 7.76 -4.52
N GLN A 129 -13.18 7.65 -5.25
CA GLN A 129 -13.20 7.58 -6.71
C GLN A 129 -14.33 8.45 -7.25
N THR A 130 -14.03 9.17 -8.33
CA THR A 130 -15.00 9.98 -9.05
C THR A 130 -15.62 9.16 -10.15
N PHE A 131 -16.94 9.16 -10.20
CA PHE A 131 -17.72 8.52 -11.24
C PHE A 131 -18.50 9.58 -11.99
N GLU A 132 -18.47 9.52 -13.31
CA GLU A 132 -19.45 10.17 -14.16
C GLU A 132 -20.77 9.43 -13.97
N ILE A 133 -21.74 10.11 -13.36
CA ILE A 133 -23.07 9.55 -13.13
C ILE A 133 -24.13 10.57 -13.54
N GLU A 134 -25.15 10.11 -14.24
CA GLU A 134 -26.33 10.91 -14.55
C GLU A 134 -27.30 10.81 -13.38
N ALA A 135 -27.01 11.52 -12.28
CA ALA A 135 -27.91 11.64 -11.15
C ALA A 135 -28.54 13.04 -11.13
N THR A 136 -29.87 13.08 -11.03
CA THR A 136 -30.65 14.32 -10.97
C THR A 136 -30.93 14.77 -9.53
N SER A 137 -30.69 13.89 -8.56
CA SER A 137 -30.88 14.16 -7.13
C SER A 137 -29.77 13.55 -6.27
N TYR A 138 -29.62 14.07 -5.04
CA TYR A 138 -28.69 13.53 -4.05
C TYR A 138 -29.02 12.07 -3.68
N GLU A 139 -30.30 11.74 -3.56
CA GLU A 139 -30.77 10.39 -3.19
C GLU A 139 -30.45 9.36 -4.29
N GLU A 140 -30.60 9.76 -5.55
CA GLU A 140 -30.20 8.96 -6.71
C GLU A 140 -28.68 8.72 -6.73
N ALA A 141 -27.89 9.78 -6.53
CA ALA A 141 -26.43 9.67 -6.42
C ALA A 141 -26.00 8.77 -5.25
N GLN A 142 -26.72 8.83 -4.12
CA GLN A 142 -26.42 8.03 -2.94
C GLN A 142 -26.68 6.55 -3.21
N THR A 143 -27.83 6.24 -3.81
CA THR A 143 -28.21 4.88 -4.21
C THR A 143 -27.18 4.30 -5.19
N ILE A 144 -26.65 5.11 -6.10
CA ILE A 144 -25.61 4.70 -7.04
C ILE A 144 -24.29 4.37 -6.33
N CYS A 145 -23.84 5.20 -5.37
CA CYS A 145 -22.63 4.90 -4.58
C CYS A 145 -22.83 3.64 -3.71
N GLU A 146 -23.97 3.52 -3.04
CA GLU A 146 -24.25 2.39 -2.15
C GLU A 146 -24.45 1.07 -2.90
N GLY A 147 -24.93 1.13 -4.15
CA GLY A 147 -25.09 0.00 -5.05
C GLY A 147 -23.82 -0.46 -5.76
N LYS A 148 -22.67 0.19 -5.53
CA LYS A 148 -21.38 -0.27 -6.10
C LYS A 148 -20.94 -1.59 -5.46
N THR A 149 -20.10 -2.33 -6.19
CA THR A 149 -19.48 -3.58 -5.70
C THR A 149 -18.76 -3.39 -4.37
N ILE A 150 -18.19 -2.21 -4.14
CA ILE A 150 -17.65 -1.79 -2.86
C ILE A 150 -18.66 -0.81 -2.26
N PRO A 151 -19.30 -1.15 -1.12
CA PRO A 151 -20.22 -0.24 -0.44
C PRO A 151 -19.51 1.07 -0.10
N CYS A 152 -19.94 2.16 -0.73
CA CYS A 152 -19.35 3.48 -0.55
C CYS A 152 -20.45 4.54 -0.41
N LYS A 153 -20.10 5.68 0.18
CA LYS A 153 -21.02 6.80 0.37
C LYS A 153 -20.58 7.98 -0.49
N ILE A 154 -21.49 8.92 -0.72
CA ILE A 154 -21.09 10.21 -1.29
C ILE A 154 -20.12 10.90 -0.32
N THR A 155 -18.99 11.33 -0.85
CA THR A 155 -17.94 12.06 -0.11
C THR A 155 -17.69 13.46 -0.67
N GLY A 156 -18.24 13.76 -1.85
CA GLY A 156 -18.23 15.08 -2.45
C GLY A 156 -18.88 15.09 -3.83
N VAL A 157 -19.06 16.29 -4.38
CA VAL A 157 -19.48 16.52 -5.76
C VAL A 157 -18.36 17.26 -6.46
N GLN A 158 -17.95 16.80 -7.64
CA GLN A 158 -16.98 17.49 -8.48
C GLN A 158 -17.70 18.02 -9.71
N SER A 159 -17.73 19.35 -9.88
CA SER A 159 -18.20 19.98 -11.11
C SER A 159 -16.98 20.50 -11.88
N THR A 160 -16.87 20.07 -13.14
CA THR A 160 -16.03 20.77 -14.13
C THR A 160 -16.94 21.47 -15.13
N ILE A 161 -16.37 22.39 -15.93
CA ILE A 161 -17.12 23.23 -16.88
C ILE A 161 -17.88 22.38 -17.93
N SER A 162 -17.52 21.09 -18.11
CA SER A 162 -18.12 20.18 -19.09
C SER A 162 -18.86 18.97 -18.49
N GLU A 163 -18.57 18.54 -17.25
CA GLU A 163 -19.10 17.30 -16.67
C GLU A 163 -19.35 17.42 -15.16
N SER A 164 -20.50 16.88 -14.71
CA SER A 164 -20.85 16.71 -13.30
C SER A 164 -20.52 15.29 -12.87
N GLY A 165 -19.59 15.13 -11.94
CA GLY A 165 -19.21 13.84 -11.36
C GLY A 165 -19.53 13.76 -9.87
N VAL A 166 -19.86 12.56 -9.39
CA VAL A 166 -20.03 12.30 -7.96
C VAL A 166 -18.81 11.55 -7.44
N ALA A 167 -18.23 12.06 -6.36
CA ALA A 167 -17.15 11.40 -5.65
C ALA A 167 -17.75 10.45 -4.61
N CYS A 168 -17.67 9.15 -4.90
CA CYS A 168 -18.00 8.13 -3.93
C CYS A 168 -16.74 7.74 -3.15
N GLY A 169 -16.88 7.45 -1.86
CA GLY A 169 -15.76 7.09 -1.01
C GLY A 169 -16.14 6.22 0.17
N TYR A 170 -15.14 5.53 0.73
CA TYR A 170 -15.28 4.72 1.93
C TYR A 170 -14.06 4.89 2.85
N TRP A 171 -14.22 4.56 4.12
CA TRP A 171 -13.14 4.66 5.09
C TRP A 171 -12.16 3.51 4.94
N LEU A 172 -10.88 3.83 4.85
CA LEU A 172 -9.81 2.84 4.89
C LEU A 172 -9.54 2.54 6.38
N LEU A 173 -10.21 1.51 6.92
CA LEU A 173 -10.12 1.10 8.33
C LEU A 173 -8.80 0.43 8.73
#